data_AF-A0A2Z5TR96-F1
#
_entry.id   AF-A0A2Z5TR96-F1
#
_cell.length_a   1.000
_cell.length_b   1.000
_cell.length_c   1.000
_cell.angle_alpha   90.00
_cell.angle_beta   90.00
_cell.angle_gamma   90.00
#
_symmetry.space_group_name_H-M   'P 1'
#
loop_
_entity.id
_entity.type
_entity.pdbx_description
1 polymer ?
#
loop_
_entity_poly.entity_id
_entity_poly.type
_entity_poly.pdbx_seq_one_letter_code
_entity_poly.pdbx_strand_id
1 'polypeptide(L)'
;MVYTSLKSPDRDYPYKLYIAHLYGDLMNTYGDNGNILMLKYVAEKLGARVQVDIVSLKDGFDKEFYDIVFFGGGQDYEQSVLAKDLPTKKESLADFIENEGVMLAICGGFQLLGQYYIEASGRKIEGLGILGHYTLNQTNNRYIGDIKIHNDEFDETYYGFENHQGRTFLADDQKPLGRVIYGNGNNKEDGGEGMHYKNTFGSYFHGPILSRNANLAYRLVTTALRKKYGQAIPLANYVDILSKEVAEEYSDVKSKAEFER
;
A
#
# COMPACT_ATOMS: atom_id res chain seq x y z
N MET A 1 13.43 -9.88 -15.69
CA MET A 1 13.64 -11.17 -15.00
C MET A 1 13.61 -10.86 -13.54
N VAL A 2 12.74 -11.54 -12.80
CA VAL A 2 12.60 -11.42 -11.35
C VAL A 2 13.96 -11.57 -10.67
N TYR A 3 14.27 -10.69 -9.72
CA TYR A 3 15.51 -10.77 -8.95
C TYR A 3 15.31 -10.37 -7.50
N THR A 4 16.11 -10.97 -6.61
CA THR A 4 16.09 -10.64 -5.18
C THR A 4 16.77 -9.30 -4.94
N SER A 5 15.97 -8.33 -4.50
CA SER A 5 16.40 -6.97 -4.16
C SER A 5 16.90 -6.86 -2.73
N LEU A 6 16.28 -7.59 -1.79
CA LEU A 6 16.65 -7.59 -0.38
C LEU A 6 16.49 -8.99 0.21
N LYS A 7 17.35 -9.31 1.17
CA LYS A 7 17.29 -10.57 1.91
C LYS A 7 17.74 -10.36 3.35
N SER A 8 17.10 -11.07 4.27
CA SER A 8 17.55 -11.14 5.66
C SER A 8 18.94 -11.79 5.76
N PRO A 9 19.78 -11.38 6.74
CA PRO A 9 21.06 -12.03 6.98
C PRO A 9 20.85 -13.49 7.37
N ASP A 10 21.86 -14.34 7.13
CA ASP A 10 21.80 -15.74 7.51
C ASP A 10 21.87 -15.89 9.04
N ARG A 11 20.71 -16.19 9.62
CA ARG A 11 20.49 -16.48 11.05
C ARG A 11 19.39 -17.53 11.16
N ASP A 12 19.20 -18.05 12.37
CA ASP A 12 18.08 -18.95 12.63
C ASP A 12 16.79 -18.14 12.77
N TYR A 13 15.80 -18.46 11.92
CA TYR A 13 14.48 -17.83 11.91
C TYR A 13 13.43 -18.94 11.90
N PRO A 14 12.45 -18.93 12.82
CA PRO A 14 11.37 -19.92 12.84
C PRO A 14 10.45 -19.83 11.61
N TYR A 15 10.39 -18.67 10.95
CA TYR A 15 9.47 -18.42 9.83
C TYR A 15 10.21 -17.91 8.59
N LYS A 16 9.52 -17.93 7.44
CA LYS A 16 9.99 -17.38 6.16
C LYS A 16 8.87 -16.62 5.47
N LEU A 17 9.17 -15.40 5.02
CA LEU A 17 8.28 -14.59 4.20
C LEU A 17 8.95 -14.20 2.88
N TYR A 18 8.19 -14.33 1.81
CA TYR A 18 8.53 -13.90 0.46
C TYR A 18 7.66 -12.70 0.09
N ILE A 19 8.29 -11.60 -0.27
CA ILE A 19 7.60 -10.35 -0.58
C ILE A 19 7.83 -10.03 -2.06
N ALA A 20 6.75 -9.89 -2.82
CA ALA A 20 6.81 -9.33 -4.17
C ALA A 20 6.78 -7.81 -4.10
N HIS A 21 7.85 -7.17 -4.53
CA HIS A 21 7.89 -5.74 -4.78
C HIS A 21 7.52 -5.49 -6.24
N LEU A 22 6.24 -5.26 -6.48
CA LEU A 22 5.70 -5.17 -7.83
C LEU A 22 6.16 -3.86 -8.49
N TYR A 23 6.91 -3.98 -9.59
CA TYR A 23 7.53 -2.89 -10.32
C TYR A 23 8.40 -1.95 -9.47
N GLY A 24 9.10 -2.48 -8.45
CA GLY A 24 9.90 -1.66 -7.53
C GLY A 24 11.05 -0.86 -8.16
N ASP A 25 11.40 -1.16 -9.40
CA ASP A 25 12.36 -0.42 -10.24
C ASP A 25 11.73 0.80 -10.95
N LEU A 26 10.40 0.89 -11.04
CA LEU A 26 9.65 1.98 -11.68
C LEU A 26 8.75 2.73 -10.68
N MET A 27 8.15 2.03 -9.72
CA MET A 27 7.20 2.55 -8.73
C MET A 27 7.91 2.87 -7.41
N ASN A 28 8.92 3.73 -7.46
CA ASN A 28 9.88 3.97 -6.37
C ASN A 28 9.95 5.42 -5.89
N THR A 29 8.91 6.21 -6.17
CA THR A 29 8.88 7.64 -5.86
C THR A 29 8.41 7.91 -4.42
N TYR A 30 8.56 9.16 -3.97
CA TYR A 30 8.06 9.66 -2.67
C TYR A 30 8.51 8.90 -1.41
N GLY A 31 9.59 8.10 -1.52
CA GLY A 31 10.10 7.32 -0.39
C GLY A 31 9.26 6.08 -0.07
N ASP A 32 8.28 5.72 -0.90
CA ASP A 32 7.34 4.62 -0.63
C ASP A 32 8.03 3.25 -0.56
N ASN A 33 9.22 3.10 -1.17
CA ASN A 33 10.08 1.93 -0.99
C ASN A 33 10.50 1.68 0.46
N GLY A 34 10.43 2.69 1.33
CA GLY A 34 10.64 2.51 2.77
C GLY A 34 9.59 1.59 3.41
N ASN A 35 8.42 1.38 2.79
CA ASN A 35 7.45 0.38 3.24
C ASN A 35 8.02 -1.05 3.16
N ILE A 36 8.76 -1.37 2.10
CA ILE A 36 9.47 -2.67 1.98
C ILE A 36 10.47 -2.85 3.12
N LEU A 37 11.21 -1.80 3.45
CA LEU A 37 12.18 -1.83 4.55
C LEU A 37 11.48 -2.07 5.90
N MET A 38 10.33 -1.43 6.13
CA MET A 38 9.53 -1.63 7.33
C MET A 38 8.93 -3.04 7.40
N LEU A 39 8.41 -3.58 6.30
CA LEU A 39 7.91 -4.96 6.26
C LEU A 39 9.02 -5.95 6.62
N LYS A 40 10.22 -5.79 6.03
CA LYS A 40 11.38 -6.62 6.36
C LYS A 40 11.77 -6.48 7.83
N TYR A 41 11.88 -5.27 8.35
CA TYR A 41 12.27 -5.00 9.73
C TYR A 41 11.30 -5.62 10.75
N VAL A 42 10.00 -5.43 10.55
CA VAL A 42 8.96 -5.97 11.43
C VAL A 42 8.91 -7.50 11.34
N ALA A 43 9.04 -8.07 10.14
CA ALA A 43 9.11 -9.51 9.92
C ALA A 43 10.32 -10.14 10.62
N GLU A 44 11.51 -9.53 10.54
CA GLU A 44 12.69 -10.03 11.24
C GLU A 44 12.51 -10.02 12.76
N LYS A 45 11.87 -8.98 13.31
CA LYS A 45 11.50 -8.92 14.74
C LYS A 45 10.49 -9.97 15.16
N LEU A 46 9.65 -10.43 14.23
CA LEU A 46 8.69 -11.52 14.43
C LEU A 46 9.29 -12.91 14.15
N GLY A 47 10.60 -13.00 13.90
CA GLY A 47 11.29 -14.27 13.66
C GLY A 47 11.13 -14.80 12.24
N ALA A 48 10.84 -13.94 11.26
CA ALA A 48 10.75 -14.35 9.86
C ALA A 48 12.00 -13.95 9.06
N ARG A 49 12.57 -14.92 8.34
CA ARG A 49 13.55 -14.64 7.29
C ARG A 49 12.82 -14.08 6.08
N VAL A 50 13.21 -12.89 5.64
CA VAL A 50 12.57 -12.21 4.51
C VAL A 50 13.42 -12.34 3.25
N GLN A 51 12.75 -12.59 2.14
CA GLN A 51 13.27 -12.39 0.78
C GLN A 51 12.32 -11.44 0.05
N VAL A 52 12.86 -10.37 -0.53
CA VAL A 52 12.09 -9.41 -1.33
C VAL A 52 12.56 -9.50 -2.78
N ASP A 53 11.65 -9.88 -3.66
CA ASP A 53 11.94 -9.97 -5.09
C ASP A 53 11.23 -8.84 -5.83
N ILE A 54 11.94 -8.18 -6.74
CA ILE A 54 11.31 -7.25 -7.67
C ILE A 54 10.72 -8.06 -8.82
N VAL A 55 9.40 -7.92 -9.00
CA VAL A 55 8.63 -8.52 -10.10
C VAL A 55 8.18 -7.37 -10.99
N SER A 56 8.78 -7.21 -12.17
CA SER A 56 8.60 -6.02 -12.99
C SER A 56 8.12 -6.32 -14.41
N LEU A 57 8.42 -5.44 -15.35
CA LEU A 57 8.02 -5.53 -16.75
C LEU A 57 8.42 -6.88 -17.34
N LYS A 58 7.48 -7.50 -18.05
CA LYS A 58 7.63 -8.78 -18.75
C LYS A 58 7.90 -10.00 -17.85
N ASP A 59 7.93 -9.82 -16.53
CA ASP A 59 7.99 -10.92 -15.57
C ASP A 59 6.60 -11.53 -15.31
N GLY A 60 6.55 -12.82 -14.99
CA GLY A 60 5.35 -13.44 -14.43
C GLY A 60 5.22 -13.17 -12.93
N PHE A 61 3.99 -13.16 -12.42
CA PHE A 61 3.71 -13.12 -10.98
C PHE A 61 3.31 -14.51 -10.48
N ASP A 62 4.13 -15.09 -9.59
CA ASP A 62 3.89 -16.39 -8.96
C ASP A 62 3.09 -16.22 -7.67
N LYS A 63 1.76 -16.35 -7.80
CA LYS A 63 0.80 -16.17 -6.70
C LYS A 63 0.96 -17.16 -5.54
N GLU A 64 1.61 -18.30 -5.76
CA GLU A 64 1.79 -19.35 -4.73
C GLU A 64 3.11 -19.16 -3.95
N PHE A 65 4.08 -18.47 -4.55
CA PHE A 65 5.39 -18.26 -3.93
C PHE A 65 5.41 -17.11 -2.92
N TYR A 66 4.69 -16.01 -3.22
CA TYR A 66 4.72 -14.80 -2.41
C TYR A 66 3.68 -14.81 -1.29
N ASP A 67 4.04 -14.25 -0.13
CA ASP A 67 3.17 -14.13 1.03
C ASP A 67 2.61 -12.70 1.18
N ILE A 68 3.38 -11.71 0.73
CA ILE A 68 3.02 -10.29 0.74
C ILE A 68 3.33 -9.68 -0.63
N VAL A 69 2.43 -8.83 -1.14
CA VAL A 69 2.67 -7.99 -2.31
C VAL A 69 2.70 -6.52 -1.88
N PHE A 70 3.72 -5.78 -2.32
CA PHE A 70 3.76 -4.33 -2.21
C PHE A 70 3.75 -3.71 -3.60
N PHE A 71 2.85 -2.75 -3.82
CA PHE A 71 2.70 -1.99 -5.06
C PHE A 71 2.78 -0.50 -4.73
N GLY A 72 3.95 0.10 -4.94
CA GLY A 72 4.22 1.50 -4.63
C GLY A 72 3.58 2.51 -5.61
N GLY A 73 3.91 3.79 -5.44
CA GLY A 73 3.57 4.87 -6.37
C GLY A 73 4.73 5.22 -7.31
N GLY A 74 4.40 5.59 -8.55
CA GLY A 74 5.34 6.07 -9.56
C GLY A 74 4.86 7.36 -10.22
N GLN A 75 5.65 7.93 -11.12
CA GLN A 75 5.23 9.09 -11.91
C GLN A 75 4.26 8.67 -13.03
N ASP A 76 3.53 9.64 -13.58
CA ASP A 76 2.53 9.39 -14.63
C ASP A 76 3.12 8.64 -15.84
N TYR A 77 4.35 8.97 -16.24
CA TYR A 77 5.02 8.30 -17.35
C TYR A 77 5.24 6.81 -17.07
N GLU A 78 5.88 6.46 -15.97
CA GLU A 78 6.13 5.07 -15.58
C GLU A 78 4.81 4.32 -15.43
N GLN A 79 3.81 4.88 -14.77
CA GLN A 79 2.49 4.25 -14.65
C GLN A 79 1.85 3.93 -16.01
N SER A 80 1.99 4.82 -16.99
CA SER A 80 1.50 4.57 -18.35
C SER A 80 2.24 3.43 -19.08
N VAL A 81 3.50 3.17 -18.70
CA VAL A 81 4.28 2.02 -19.20
C VAL A 81 3.79 0.74 -18.52
N LEU A 82 3.61 0.76 -17.19
CA LEU A 82 3.10 -0.38 -16.42
C LEU A 82 1.70 -0.80 -16.87
N ALA A 83 0.81 0.14 -17.17
CA ALA A 83 -0.56 -0.14 -17.61
C ALA A 83 -0.63 -1.03 -18.87
N LYS A 84 0.43 -1.08 -19.68
CA LYS A 84 0.52 -1.97 -20.86
C LYS A 84 0.95 -3.39 -20.49
N ASP A 85 1.70 -3.56 -19.41
CA ASP A 85 2.26 -4.83 -18.95
C ASP A 85 1.37 -5.52 -17.91
N LEU A 86 0.73 -4.73 -17.04
CA LEU A 86 -0.16 -5.17 -15.97
C LEU A 86 -1.20 -6.23 -16.37
N PRO A 87 -1.86 -6.15 -17.54
CA PRO A 87 -2.81 -7.18 -17.96
C PRO A 87 -2.23 -8.61 -17.98
N THR A 88 -0.92 -8.75 -18.21
CA THR A 88 -0.24 -10.06 -18.21
C THR A 88 -0.17 -10.71 -16.81
N LYS A 89 -0.34 -9.92 -15.74
CA LYS A 89 -0.31 -10.36 -14.34
C LYS A 89 -1.70 -10.38 -13.69
N LYS A 90 -2.74 -9.95 -14.41
CA LYS A 90 -4.10 -9.73 -13.87
C LYS A 90 -4.66 -10.97 -13.18
N GLU A 91 -4.67 -12.11 -13.85
CA GLU A 91 -5.26 -13.34 -13.34
C GLU A 91 -4.55 -13.80 -12.05
N SER A 92 -3.22 -13.86 -12.07
CA SER A 92 -2.44 -14.25 -10.89
C SER A 92 -2.62 -13.28 -9.71
N LEU A 93 -2.71 -11.97 -9.96
CA LEU A 93 -2.95 -10.97 -8.91
C LEU A 93 -4.39 -11.06 -8.37
N ALA A 94 -5.38 -11.29 -9.24
CA ALA A 94 -6.76 -11.50 -8.83
C ALA A 94 -6.87 -12.73 -7.92
N ASP A 95 -6.28 -13.85 -8.33
CA ASP A 95 -6.28 -15.07 -7.53
C ASP A 95 -5.54 -14.89 -6.20
N PHE A 96 -4.44 -14.14 -6.17
CA PHE A 96 -3.74 -13.83 -4.93
C PHE A 96 -4.62 -13.02 -3.97
N ILE A 97 -5.29 -11.97 -4.46
CA ILE A 97 -6.20 -11.14 -3.67
C ILE A 97 -7.41 -11.96 -3.18
N GLU A 98 -8.01 -12.74 -4.07
CA GLU A 98 -9.21 -13.52 -3.76
C GLU A 98 -8.93 -14.65 -2.76
N ASN A 99 -7.74 -15.25 -2.81
CA ASN A 99 -7.23 -16.20 -1.82
C ASN A 99 -6.64 -15.53 -0.58
N GLU A 100 -7.08 -14.31 -0.24
CA GLU A 100 -6.72 -13.57 0.96
C GLU A 100 -5.21 -13.30 1.11
N GLY A 101 -4.48 -13.19 -0.01
CA GLY A 101 -3.10 -12.73 -0.03
C GLY A 101 -2.97 -11.33 0.54
N VAL A 102 -1.88 -11.07 1.29
CA VAL A 102 -1.66 -9.76 1.92
C VAL A 102 -1.08 -8.81 0.88
N MET A 103 -1.75 -7.69 0.62
CA MET A 103 -1.29 -6.68 -0.32
C MET A 103 -1.35 -5.29 0.29
N LEU A 104 -0.29 -4.50 0.06
CA LEU A 104 -0.26 -3.06 0.32
C LEU A 104 -0.03 -2.31 -1.00
N ALA A 105 -0.99 -1.49 -1.41
CA ALA A 105 -0.95 -0.70 -2.62
C ALA A 105 -1.01 0.80 -2.30
N ILE A 106 -0.07 1.58 -2.83
CA ILE A 106 0.12 2.99 -2.49
C ILE A 106 -0.03 3.87 -3.73
N CYS A 107 -0.81 4.94 -3.61
CA CYS A 107 -0.98 5.97 -4.63
C CYS A 107 -1.30 5.36 -6.01
N GLY A 108 -0.39 5.44 -6.99
CA GLY A 108 -0.58 4.84 -8.32
C GLY A 108 -0.83 3.33 -8.29
N GLY A 109 -0.16 2.59 -7.40
CA GLY A 109 -0.41 1.16 -7.24
C GLY A 109 -1.83 0.86 -6.79
N PHE A 110 -2.37 1.67 -5.86
CA PHE A 110 -3.77 1.58 -5.44
C PHE A 110 -4.71 1.86 -6.62
N GLN A 111 -4.51 2.96 -7.33
CA GLN A 111 -5.32 3.35 -8.50
C GLN A 111 -5.36 2.27 -9.59
N LEU A 112 -4.23 1.61 -9.85
CA LEU A 112 -4.07 0.59 -10.89
C LEU A 112 -4.73 -0.75 -10.53
N LEU A 113 -5.08 -1.02 -9.27
CA LEU A 113 -5.90 -2.19 -8.91
C LEU A 113 -7.37 -2.03 -9.34
N GLY A 114 -7.84 -0.79 -9.42
CA GLY A 114 -9.20 -0.43 -9.79
C GLY A 114 -9.48 -0.57 -11.28
N GLN A 115 -10.66 -0.09 -11.69
CA GLN A 115 -11.11 -0.12 -13.08
C GLN A 115 -10.27 0.79 -13.97
N TYR A 116 -10.03 2.02 -13.52
CA TYR A 116 -9.26 3.03 -14.26
C TYR A 116 -8.86 4.20 -13.36
N TYR A 117 -7.92 5.00 -13.86
CA TYR A 117 -7.71 6.36 -13.36
C TYR A 117 -7.64 7.38 -14.51
N ILE A 118 -7.90 8.65 -14.18
CA ILE A 118 -7.75 9.77 -15.12
C ILE A 118 -6.54 10.60 -14.69
N GLU A 119 -5.56 10.75 -15.58
CA GLU A 119 -4.39 11.60 -15.38
C GLU A 119 -4.80 13.09 -15.25
N ALA A 120 -3.90 13.92 -14.74
CA ALA A 120 -4.10 15.37 -14.73
C ALA A 120 -4.33 15.95 -16.14
N SER A 121 -3.78 15.29 -17.18
CA SER A 121 -3.97 15.60 -18.60
C SER A 121 -5.41 15.37 -19.10
N GLY A 122 -6.24 14.64 -18.33
CA GLY A 122 -7.56 14.17 -18.74
C GLY A 122 -7.53 12.83 -19.48
N ARG A 123 -6.36 12.25 -19.73
CA ARG A 123 -6.23 10.93 -20.33
C ARG A 123 -6.70 9.84 -19.36
N LYS A 124 -7.59 8.98 -19.83
CA LYS A 124 -7.99 7.77 -19.11
C LYS A 124 -6.95 6.67 -19.29
N ILE A 125 -6.55 6.04 -18.20
CA ILE A 125 -5.67 4.87 -18.16
C ILE A 125 -6.46 3.73 -17.52
N GLU A 126 -6.60 2.63 -18.25
CA GLU A 126 -7.26 1.43 -17.72
C GLU A 126 -6.39 0.80 -16.64
N GLY A 127 -7.01 0.44 -15.52
CA GLY A 127 -6.37 -0.33 -14.46
C GLY A 127 -6.50 -1.83 -14.72
N LEU A 128 -6.16 -2.63 -13.73
CA LEU A 128 -6.34 -4.08 -13.78
C LEU A 128 -7.82 -4.47 -13.77
N GLY A 129 -8.68 -3.64 -13.17
CA GLY A 129 -10.10 -3.94 -12.97
C GLY A 129 -10.31 -5.22 -12.15
N ILE A 130 -9.41 -5.50 -11.20
CA ILE A 130 -9.59 -6.59 -10.23
C ILE A 130 -10.58 -6.13 -9.16
N LEU A 131 -10.47 -4.86 -8.75
CA LEU A 131 -11.35 -4.25 -7.77
C LEU A 131 -12.24 -3.18 -8.43
N GLY A 132 -13.41 -2.91 -7.84
CA GLY A 132 -14.45 -2.09 -8.45
C GLY A 132 -14.22 -0.57 -8.44
N HIS A 133 -13.36 -0.06 -7.55
CA HIS A 133 -13.08 1.38 -7.47
C HIS A 133 -12.51 1.97 -8.77
N TYR A 134 -12.69 3.28 -8.93
CA TYR A 134 -12.12 4.06 -10.02
C TYR A 134 -11.62 5.41 -9.50
N THR A 135 -10.76 6.06 -10.27
CA THR A 135 -10.15 7.33 -9.85
C THR A 135 -10.35 8.42 -10.90
N LEU A 136 -11.02 9.51 -10.53
CA LEU A 136 -11.18 10.69 -11.36
C LEU A 136 -10.03 11.68 -11.15
N ASN A 137 -9.87 12.63 -12.06
CA ASN A 137 -8.90 13.72 -11.89
C ASN A 137 -9.52 14.91 -11.14
N GLN A 138 -8.63 15.83 -10.74
CA GLN A 138 -8.98 17.16 -10.24
C GLN A 138 -8.47 18.22 -11.21
N THR A 139 -9.32 19.19 -11.57
CA THR A 139 -8.92 20.31 -12.43
C THR A 139 -8.06 21.29 -11.64
N ASN A 140 -6.78 21.43 -12.01
CA ASN A 140 -5.83 22.38 -11.42
C ASN A 140 -5.74 22.35 -9.88
N ASN A 141 -5.98 21.18 -9.26
CA ASN A 141 -5.94 21.02 -7.81
C ASN A 141 -5.29 19.70 -7.39
N ARG A 142 -4.86 19.64 -6.13
CA ARG A 142 -4.36 18.44 -5.46
C ARG A 142 -4.83 18.48 -4.01
N TYR A 143 -5.10 17.31 -3.44
CA TYR A 143 -5.24 17.14 -2.00
C TYR A 143 -3.85 17.03 -1.40
N ILE A 144 -3.47 18.05 -0.64
CA ILE A 144 -2.15 18.20 -0.03
C ILE A 144 -2.36 18.57 1.44
N GLY A 145 -1.79 17.78 2.35
CA GLY A 145 -1.81 18.09 3.78
C GLY A 145 -1.63 16.87 4.67
N ASP A 146 -1.58 17.12 5.97
CA ASP A 146 -1.65 16.05 6.97
C ASP A 146 -3.03 15.38 6.95
N ILE A 147 -3.02 14.09 7.21
CA ILE A 147 -4.22 13.27 7.27
C ILE A 147 -4.16 12.27 8.43
N LYS A 148 -5.31 12.10 9.08
CA LYS A 148 -5.53 11.10 10.13
C LYS A 148 -6.80 10.36 9.85
N ILE A 149 -6.73 9.04 9.92
CA ILE A 149 -7.90 8.16 9.76
C ILE A 149 -8.01 7.20 10.92
N HIS A 150 -9.21 6.67 11.12
CA HIS A 150 -9.49 5.62 12.08
C HIS A 150 -10.21 4.45 11.41
N ASN A 151 -9.70 3.25 11.59
CA ASN A 151 -10.33 2.01 11.15
C ASN A 151 -11.13 1.42 12.32
N ASP A 152 -12.46 1.48 12.23
CA ASP A 152 -13.35 1.00 13.29
C ASP A 152 -13.34 -0.53 13.44
N GLU A 153 -12.95 -1.29 12.41
CA GLU A 153 -12.89 -2.77 12.44
C GLU A 153 -11.71 -3.28 13.27
N PHE A 154 -10.61 -2.53 13.26
CA PHE A 154 -9.38 -2.87 13.96
C PHE A 154 -9.14 -2.05 15.22
N ASP A 155 -9.96 -1.04 15.46
CA ASP A 155 -9.74 0.00 16.49
C ASP A 155 -8.33 0.60 16.38
N GLU A 156 -7.94 0.92 15.14
CA GLU A 156 -6.60 1.41 14.82
C GLU A 156 -6.67 2.80 14.19
N THR A 157 -5.77 3.68 14.62
CA THR A 157 -5.60 5.01 14.04
C THR A 157 -4.34 5.04 13.18
N TYR A 158 -4.45 5.63 11.99
CA TYR A 158 -3.32 5.79 11.07
C TYR A 158 -3.12 7.27 10.72
N TYR A 159 -1.86 7.66 10.56
CA TYR A 159 -1.41 9.02 10.27
C TYR A 159 -0.57 9.04 8.99
N GLY A 160 -0.66 10.11 8.22
CA GLY A 160 0.16 10.27 7.04
C GLY A 160 0.11 11.69 6.48
N PHE A 161 0.75 11.86 5.34
CA PHE A 161 0.66 13.06 4.53
C PHE A 161 0.08 12.67 3.17
N GLU A 162 -0.99 13.33 2.73
CA GLU A 162 -1.57 13.10 1.42
C GLU A 162 -1.04 14.12 0.42
N ASN A 163 -0.74 13.67 -0.81
CA ASN A 163 -0.38 14.54 -1.92
C ASN A 163 -0.79 13.90 -3.24
N HIS A 164 -2.05 14.06 -3.64
CA HIS A 164 -2.56 13.40 -4.84
C HIS A 164 -3.58 14.26 -5.59
N GLN A 165 -3.65 14.06 -6.90
CA GLN A 165 -4.66 14.68 -7.78
C GLN A 165 -5.88 13.79 -7.97
N GLY A 166 -5.76 12.50 -7.67
CA GLY A 166 -6.82 11.53 -7.85
C GLY A 166 -8.00 11.81 -6.92
N ARG A 167 -9.21 11.48 -7.38
CA ARG A 167 -10.39 11.33 -6.52
C ARG A 167 -10.88 9.91 -6.70
N THR A 168 -10.58 9.06 -5.72
CA THR A 168 -10.98 7.66 -5.77
C THR A 168 -12.39 7.49 -5.25
N PHE A 169 -13.19 6.70 -5.94
CA PHE A 169 -14.54 6.31 -5.53
C PHE A 169 -14.54 4.79 -5.39
N LEU A 170 -14.85 4.32 -4.18
CA LEU A 170 -14.89 2.90 -3.86
C LEU A 170 -16.15 2.26 -4.44
N ALA A 171 -16.09 0.97 -4.76
CA ALA A 171 -17.27 0.19 -5.09
C ALA A 171 -18.01 -0.27 -3.82
N ASP A 172 -19.27 -0.69 -3.98
CA ASP A 172 -20.16 -1.07 -2.88
C ASP A 172 -19.62 -2.22 -2.00
N ASP A 173 -18.79 -3.08 -2.57
CA ASP A 173 -18.16 -4.23 -1.90
C ASP A 173 -16.81 -3.89 -1.24
N GLN A 174 -16.40 -2.62 -1.25
CA GLN A 174 -15.14 -2.16 -0.68
C GLN A 174 -15.37 -1.22 0.49
N LYS A 175 -14.55 -1.37 1.54
CA LYS A 175 -14.51 -0.45 2.67
C LYS A 175 -13.32 0.51 2.53
N PRO A 176 -13.37 1.73 3.08
CA PRO A 176 -12.17 2.54 3.22
C PRO A 176 -11.17 1.87 4.19
N LEU A 177 -9.88 2.20 4.05
CA LEU A 177 -8.86 1.85 5.04
C LEU A 177 -9.22 2.45 6.41
N GLY A 178 -9.83 3.64 6.40
CA GLY A 178 -10.41 4.23 7.60
C GLY A 178 -11.28 5.45 7.30
N ARG A 179 -12.11 5.80 8.28
CA ARG A 179 -12.85 7.06 8.34
C ARG A 179 -11.86 8.21 8.54
N VAL A 180 -11.98 9.26 7.75
CA VAL A 180 -11.18 10.48 7.90
C VAL A 180 -11.56 11.21 9.19
N ILE A 181 -10.55 11.54 10.00
CA ILE A 181 -10.67 12.42 11.18
C ILE A 181 -10.37 13.87 10.76
N TYR A 182 -9.26 14.07 10.05
CA TYR A 182 -8.92 15.30 9.35
C TYR A 182 -8.14 14.96 8.07
N GLY A 183 -8.16 15.86 7.09
CA GLY A 183 -7.65 15.62 5.73
C GLY A 183 -8.78 15.52 4.70
N ASN A 184 -8.44 15.16 3.47
CA ASN A 184 -9.36 15.03 2.34
C ASN A 184 -9.67 13.56 2.01
N GLY A 185 -8.67 12.67 2.14
CA GLY A 185 -8.84 11.24 1.92
C GLY A 185 -9.00 10.89 0.44
N ASN A 186 -9.86 9.93 0.13
CA ASN A 186 -10.02 9.43 -1.24
C ASN A 186 -10.52 10.50 -2.21
N ASN A 187 -11.52 11.30 -1.80
CA ASN A 187 -12.21 12.22 -2.70
C ASN A 187 -12.72 13.52 -2.04
N LYS A 188 -12.64 13.67 -0.72
CA LYS A 188 -13.22 14.78 0.08
C LYS A 188 -14.77 14.81 0.13
N GLU A 189 -15.42 13.74 -0.31
CA GLU A 189 -16.88 13.65 -0.45
C GLU A 189 -17.43 12.56 0.49
N ASP A 190 -16.83 11.36 0.46
CA ASP A 190 -17.36 10.17 1.15
C ASP A 190 -16.87 10.02 2.60
N GLY A 191 -15.91 10.84 3.04
CA GLY A 191 -15.35 10.79 4.40
C GLY A 191 -14.44 9.59 4.68
N GLY A 192 -14.06 8.81 3.66
CA GLY A 192 -13.14 7.68 3.76
C GLY A 192 -11.79 7.94 3.08
N GLU A 193 -10.75 7.28 3.58
CA GLU A 193 -9.44 7.22 2.92
C GLU A 193 -9.03 5.77 2.66
N GLY A 194 -8.35 5.57 1.54
CA GLY A 194 -7.78 4.30 1.16
C GLY A 194 -8.84 3.26 0.86
N MET A 195 -8.44 2.00 0.95
CA MET A 195 -9.31 0.86 0.69
C MET A 195 -8.89 -0.34 1.53
N HIS A 196 -9.87 -1.11 1.99
CA HIS A 196 -9.71 -2.37 2.67
C HIS A 196 -10.66 -3.39 2.02
N TYR A 197 -10.08 -4.39 1.37
CA TYR A 197 -10.80 -5.50 0.75
C TYR A 197 -10.05 -6.80 1.08
N LYS A 198 -10.65 -7.65 1.92
CA LYS A 198 -9.96 -8.83 2.49
C LYS A 198 -8.60 -8.39 3.08
N ASN A 199 -7.51 -9.05 2.71
CA ASN A 199 -6.16 -8.69 3.14
C ASN A 199 -5.45 -7.69 2.19
N THR A 200 -6.19 -6.97 1.35
CA THR A 200 -5.67 -5.93 0.47
C THR A 200 -5.95 -4.54 1.04
N PHE A 201 -4.88 -3.76 1.18
CA PHE A 201 -4.88 -2.43 1.77
C PHE A 201 -4.40 -1.41 0.73
N GLY A 202 -5.23 -0.43 0.40
CA GLY A 202 -4.92 0.70 -0.48
C GLY A 202 -4.84 2.01 0.32
N SER A 203 -3.92 2.91 -0.03
CA SER A 203 -3.85 4.24 0.61
C SER A 203 -3.12 5.28 -0.27
N TYR A 204 -3.41 6.56 -0.03
CA TYR A 204 -2.68 7.71 -0.56
C TYR A 204 -1.63 8.26 0.42
N PHE A 205 -1.44 7.62 1.58
CA PHE A 205 -0.52 8.10 2.60
C PHE A 205 0.93 7.99 2.13
N HIS A 206 1.60 9.14 2.09
CA HIS A 206 3.05 9.24 2.03
C HIS A 206 3.65 9.43 3.41
N GLY A 207 4.96 9.26 3.50
CA GLY A 207 5.69 9.26 4.76
C GLY A 207 7.04 8.56 4.64
N PRO A 208 7.10 7.23 4.45
CA PRO A 208 6.04 6.29 3.98
C PRO A 208 5.09 5.73 5.06
N ILE A 209 3.91 5.23 4.66
CA ILE A 209 2.82 4.81 5.56
C ILE A 209 3.25 3.85 6.68
N LEU A 210 4.07 2.84 6.41
CA LEU A 210 4.45 1.83 7.41
C LEU A 210 5.48 2.34 8.41
N SER A 211 6.29 3.33 8.02
CA SER A 211 7.21 4.00 8.96
C SER A 211 6.41 4.81 9.97
N ARG A 212 5.38 5.51 9.48
CA ARG A 212 4.54 6.37 10.31
C ARG A 212 3.54 5.57 11.16
N ASN A 213 3.20 4.35 10.75
CA ASN A 213 2.19 3.48 11.34
C ASN A 213 2.73 2.06 11.54
N ALA A 214 3.57 1.89 12.56
CA ALA A 214 4.15 0.58 12.89
C ALA A 214 3.08 -0.47 13.26
N ASN A 215 1.92 -0.04 13.75
CA ASN A 215 0.74 -0.88 13.98
C ASN A 215 0.22 -1.52 12.68
N LEU A 216 0.13 -0.76 11.58
CA LEU A 216 -0.25 -1.31 10.28
C LEU A 216 0.82 -2.27 9.74
N ALA A 217 2.11 -1.95 9.92
CA ALA A 217 3.20 -2.84 9.52
C ALA A 217 3.13 -4.18 10.27
N TYR A 218 2.89 -4.13 11.59
CA TYR A 218 2.67 -5.31 12.42
C TYR A 218 1.46 -6.12 11.95
N ARG A 219 0.33 -5.47 11.66
CA ARG A 219 -0.87 -6.12 11.13
C ARG A 219 -0.59 -6.88 9.84
N LEU A 220 -0.01 -6.23 8.83
CA LEU A 220 0.29 -6.87 7.54
C LEU A 220 1.17 -8.11 7.70
N VAL A 221 2.27 -7.99 8.46
CA VAL A 221 3.23 -9.07 8.62
C VAL A 221 2.66 -10.22 9.45
N THR A 222 1.94 -9.92 10.54
CA THR A 222 1.31 -10.97 11.36
C THR A 222 0.18 -11.68 10.63
N THR A 223 -0.62 -10.96 9.83
CA THR A 223 -1.64 -11.58 8.96
C THR A 223 -0.99 -12.54 7.96
N ALA A 224 0.10 -12.15 7.30
CA ALA A 224 0.82 -13.01 6.36
C ALA A 224 1.39 -14.26 7.05
N LEU A 225 2.02 -14.10 8.22
CA LEU A 225 2.57 -15.22 8.99
C LEU A 225 1.49 -16.21 9.43
N ARG A 226 0.36 -15.70 9.97
CA ARG A 226 -0.76 -16.54 10.41
C ARG A 226 -1.46 -17.24 9.26
N LYS A 227 -1.56 -16.60 8.10
CA LYS A 227 -2.08 -17.24 6.87
C LYS A 227 -1.19 -18.41 6.45
N LYS A 228 0.14 -18.24 6.50
CA LYS A 228 1.10 -19.25 6.04
C LYS A 228 1.31 -20.41 7.02
N TYR A 229 1.42 -20.10 8.31
CA TYR A 229 1.84 -21.06 9.35
C TYR A 229 0.70 -21.46 10.31
N GLY A 230 -0.50 -20.91 10.11
CA GLY A 230 -1.69 -21.18 10.93
C GLY A 230 -1.94 -20.09 11.98
N GLN A 231 -3.21 -19.91 12.34
CA GLN A 231 -3.66 -18.82 13.21
C GLN A 231 -3.12 -18.92 14.66
N ALA A 232 -2.77 -20.12 15.11
CA ALA A 232 -2.35 -20.39 16.48
C ALA A 232 -0.85 -20.19 16.74
N ILE A 233 -0.07 -19.75 15.75
CA ILE A 233 1.36 -19.51 15.95
C ILE A 233 1.60 -18.43 17.02
N PRO A 234 2.54 -18.65 17.96
CA PRO A 234 2.93 -17.61 18.91
C PRO A 234 3.77 -16.56 18.17
N LEU A 235 3.35 -15.30 18.25
CA LEU A 235 4.10 -14.15 17.75
C LEU A 235 4.34 -13.18 18.90
N ALA A 236 5.50 -12.51 18.91
CA ALA A 236 5.79 -11.49 19.91
C ALA A 236 4.75 -10.35 19.83
N ASN A 237 4.34 -9.82 20.97
CA ASN A 237 3.32 -8.76 21.00
C ASN A 237 3.87 -7.47 20.39
N TYR A 238 2.98 -6.66 19.81
CA TYR A 238 3.32 -5.37 19.22
C TYR A 238 4.20 -4.49 20.14
N VAL A 239 3.80 -4.34 21.40
CA VAL A 239 4.52 -3.50 22.39
C VAL A 239 5.93 -4.01 22.66
N ASP A 240 6.12 -5.33 22.69
CA ASP A 240 7.42 -5.94 23.01
C ASP A 240 8.46 -5.65 21.92
N ILE A 241 8.04 -5.63 20.66
CA ILE A 241 8.97 -5.51 19.52
C ILE A 241 9.02 -4.11 18.88
N LEU A 242 7.97 -3.30 19.05
CA LEU A 242 7.81 -2.00 18.38
C LEU A 242 7.49 -0.84 19.34
N SER A 243 7.68 -0.99 20.66
CA SER A 243 7.45 0.08 21.65
C SER A 243 8.19 1.40 21.40
N LYS A 244 9.28 1.37 20.63
CA LYS A 244 10.03 2.59 20.25
C LYS A 244 9.47 3.29 19.02
N GLU A 245 8.63 2.61 18.24
CA GLU A 245 8.05 3.11 17.00
C GLU A 245 6.67 3.72 17.31
N VAL A 246 6.67 4.87 17.99
CA VAL A 246 5.43 5.53 18.43
C VAL A 246 5.03 6.59 17.40
N ALA A 247 3.74 6.60 17.03
CA ALA A 247 3.19 7.63 16.15
C ALA A 247 3.17 9.00 16.86
N GLU A 248 3.81 10.01 16.28
CA GLU A 248 3.89 11.37 16.83
C GLU A 248 2.91 12.33 16.12
N GLU A 249 1.86 12.81 16.77
CA GLU A 249 0.95 13.78 16.17
C GLU A 249 1.53 15.20 16.24
N TYR A 250 1.81 15.80 15.08
CA TYR A 250 2.21 17.20 14.96
C TYR A 250 1.15 17.96 14.17
N SER A 251 0.78 19.15 14.63
CA SER A 251 -0.04 20.07 13.85
C SER A 251 0.84 20.87 12.91
N ASP A 252 0.78 20.65 11.59
CA ASP A 252 1.47 21.52 10.66
C ASP A 252 0.72 22.88 10.56
N VAL A 253 1.44 23.96 10.86
CA VAL A 253 0.91 25.34 10.79
C VAL A 253 1.10 25.93 9.39
N LYS A 254 1.70 25.18 8.47
CA LYS A 254 2.02 25.61 7.11
C LYS A 254 0.83 25.37 6.19
N SER A 255 0.26 26.44 5.65
CA SER A 255 -0.75 26.37 4.59
C SER A 255 -0.13 26.63 3.22
N LYS A 256 -0.80 26.16 2.17
CA LYS A 256 -0.48 26.55 0.78
C LYS A 256 -0.52 28.08 0.69
N ALA A 257 0.50 28.69 0.09
CA ALA A 257 0.48 30.12 -0.16
C ALA A 257 -0.75 30.48 -1.02
N GLU A 258 -1.53 31.47 -0.59
CA GLU A 258 -2.59 32.02 -1.42
C GLU A 258 -1.94 32.72 -2.62
N PHE A 259 -2.33 32.32 -3.83
CA PHE A 259 -1.95 33.03 -5.04
C PHE A 259 -3.16 33.86 -5.48
N GLU A 260 -3.02 35.18 -5.50
CA GLU A 260 -4.00 36.08 -6.13
C GLU A 260 -4.10 35.72 -7.63
N ARG A 261 -5.34 35.62 -8.13
CA ARG A 261 -5.64 35.29 -9.54
C ARG A 261 -5.47 36.49 -10.46
#